data_AF-Q0IBX2-F1
#
_entry.id   AF-Q0IBX2-F1
#
_cell.length_a   1.000
_cell.length_b   1.000
_cell.length_c   1.000
_cell.angle_alpha   90.00
_cell.angle_beta   90.00
_cell.angle_gamma   90.00
#
_symmetry.space_group_name_H-M   'P 1'
#
loop_
_entity.id
_entity.type
_entity.pdbx_description
1 polymer ?
#
loop_
_entity_poly.entity_id
_entity_poly.type
_entity_poly.pdbx_seq_one_letter_code
_entity_poly.pdbx_strand_id
1 'polypeptide(L)'
;MIRTTLTAAVIIAGTLPAIAAGDVAPEIHNLCLKAADYRGCVEAQKGTPEYLGNKCRAGYAYVGAGNCQKVNCSFTGIGGGDRHDPIVAGKSTWKCGTKINWWSYSGIDRGHLKLGAVSPITQSKDCPSVEPKIGWNSSCEHAKPGWKAAEKEDKRPKCHAKLAAHNCDWDTYLDANPAVKAWAAANPAMAEQERIKLSADPLKK
;
A
#
# COMPACT_ATOMS: atom_id res chain seq x y z
N MET A 1 21.60 21.27 -62.22
CA MET A 1 20.39 20.57 -61.72
C MET A 1 20.69 20.05 -60.32
N ILE A 2 20.26 20.75 -59.27
CA ILE A 2 20.48 20.35 -57.86
C ILE A 2 19.10 20.02 -57.30
N ARG A 3 18.88 18.75 -56.97
CA ARG A 3 17.62 18.24 -56.39
C ARG A 3 17.59 18.59 -54.90
N THR A 4 16.69 19.48 -54.52
CA THR A 4 16.30 19.74 -53.13
C THR A 4 15.26 18.71 -52.70
N THR A 5 15.65 17.77 -51.84
CA THR A 5 14.72 16.89 -51.12
C THR A 5 14.22 17.60 -49.86
N LEU A 6 12.94 17.97 -49.85
CA LEU A 6 12.22 18.49 -48.69
C LEU A 6 11.65 17.30 -47.90
N THR A 7 12.25 16.99 -46.76
CA THR A 7 11.74 15.97 -45.83
C THR A 7 10.70 16.63 -44.92
N ALA A 8 9.43 16.32 -45.13
CA ALA A 8 8.34 16.78 -44.27
C ALA A 8 8.35 15.98 -42.94
N ALA A 9 8.61 16.66 -41.82
CA ALA A 9 8.47 16.10 -40.49
C ALA A 9 6.98 16.15 -40.07
N VAL A 10 6.33 14.99 -40.00
CA VAL A 10 4.99 14.84 -39.43
C VAL A 10 5.11 14.85 -37.91
N ILE A 11 4.70 15.96 -37.29
CA ILE A 11 4.53 16.03 -35.83
C ILE A 11 3.22 15.32 -35.51
N ILE A 12 3.31 14.06 -35.07
CA ILE A 12 2.17 13.35 -34.49
C ILE A 12 1.93 13.97 -33.11
N ALA A 13 0.97 14.89 -33.03
CA ALA A 13 0.43 15.36 -31.76
C ALA A 13 -0.28 14.18 -31.10
N GLY A 14 0.41 13.51 -30.18
CA GLY A 14 -0.16 12.48 -29.33
C GLY A 14 -1.25 13.10 -28.45
N THR A 15 -2.50 12.85 -28.80
CA THR A 15 -3.64 13.12 -27.94
C THR A 15 -3.51 12.25 -26.69
N LEU A 16 -3.17 12.85 -25.56
CA LEU A 16 -3.20 12.19 -24.26
C LEU A 16 -4.67 11.89 -23.93
N PRO A 17 -5.07 10.62 -23.76
CA PRO A 17 -6.39 10.32 -23.23
C PRO A 17 -6.40 10.70 -21.74
N ALA A 18 -7.22 11.71 -21.41
CA ALA A 18 -7.53 12.13 -20.05
C ALA A 18 -8.48 11.10 -19.38
N ILE A 19 -8.02 9.87 -19.19
CA ILE A 19 -8.78 8.82 -18.49
C ILE A 19 -7.78 7.91 -17.75
N ALA A 20 -7.35 8.31 -16.55
CA ALA A 20 -6.54 7.41 -15.71
C ALA A 20 -6.48 7.76 -14.22
N ALA A 21 -7.21 8.77 -13.75
CA ALA A 21 -7.18 9.14 -12.33
C ALA A 21 -8.11 8.28 -11.45
N GLY A 22 -9.07 7.55 -12.04
CA GLY A 22 -10.07 6.76 -11.31
C GLY A 22 -9.82 5.25 -11.23
N ASP A 23 -8.82 4.73 -11.94
CA ASP A 23 -8.66 3.27 -12.14
C ASP A 23 -7.76 2.58 -11.10
N VAL A 24 -7.12 3.33 -10.20
CA VAL A 24 -6.17 2.84 -9.20
C VAL A 24 -6.35 3.55 -7.85
N ALA A 25 -6.04 2.86 -6.75
CA ALA A 25 -6.13 3.43 -5.41
C ALA A 25 -5.25 4.69 -5.27
N PRO A 26 -5.61 5.69 -4.45
CA PRO A 26 -4.88 6.96 -4.32
C PRO A 26 -3.40 6.80 -3.92
N GLU A 27 -3.11 5.77 -3.14
CA GLU A 27 -1.75 5.43 -2.70
C GLU A 27 -0.89 4.95 -3.88
N ILE A 28 -1.46 4.12 -4.75
CA ILE A 28 -0.84 3.63 -5.99
C ILE A 28 -0.67 4.78 -6.98
N HIS A 29 -1.68 5.65 -7.09
CA HIS A 29 -1.61 6.86 -7.90
C HIS A 29 -0.38 7.71 -7.50
N ASN A 30 -0.20 7.96 -6.20
CA ASN A 30 0.96 8.71 -5.69
C ASN A 30 2.31 8.02 -5.93
N LEU A 31 2.35 6.68 -5.96
CA LEU A 31 3.55 5.93 -6.36
C LEU A 31 3.82 6.08 -7.87
N CYS A 32 2.77 6.00 -8.69
CA CYS A 32 2.88 6.15 -10.14
C CYS A 32 3.27 7.57 -10.56
N LEU A 33 2.93 8.62 -9.80
CA LEU A 33 3.39 9.99 -10.05
C LEU A 33 4.91 10.13 -10.05
N LYS A 34 5.64 9.22 -9.39
CA LYS A 34 7.11 9.21 -9.36
C LYS A 34 7.72 8.34 -10.46
N ALA A 35 6.91 7.60 -11.21
CA ALA A 35 7.39 6.73 -12.27
C ALA A 35 7.70 7.54 -13.53
N ALA A 36 8.75 7.14 -14.26
CA ALA A 36 9.08 7.73 -15.56
C ALA A 36 7.98 7.46 -16.61
N ASP A 37 7.28 6.33 -16.47
CA ASP A 37 6.10 5.98 -17.26
C ASP A 37 4.88 5.83 -16.34
N TYR A 38 4.22 6.96 -16.10
CA TYR A 38 2.99 7.00 -15.30
C TYR A 38 1.90 6.10 -15.88
N ARG A 39 1.73 6.08 -17.21
CA ARG A 39 0.67 5.31 -17.86
C ARG A 39 0.93 3.81 -17.72
N GLY A 40 2.15 3.36 -17.99
CA GLY A 40 2.55 1.97 -17.78
C GLY A 40 2.43 1.53 -16.32
N CYS A 41 2.74 2.42 -15.37
CA CYS A 41 2.53 2.16 -13.94
C CYS A 41 1.04 1.97 -13.61
N VAL A 42 0.16 2.87 -14.05
CA VAL A 42 -1.28 2.75 -13.80
C VAL A 42 -1.88 1.53 -14.47
N GLU A 43 -1.47 1.23 -15.71
CA GLU A 43 -1.92 0.03 -16.44
C GLU A 43 -1.47 -1.26 -15.76
N ALA A 44 -0.25 -1.32 -15.22
CA ALA A 44 0.25 -2.46 -14.45
C ALA A 44 -0.50 -2.67 -13.13
N GLN A 45 -1.14 -1.62 -12.62
CA GLN A 45 -1.92 -1.63 -11.38
C GLN A 45 -3.43 -1.74 -11.65
N LYS A 46 -3.82 -1.75 -12.92
CA LYS A 46 -5.22 -1.87 -13.33
C LYS A 46 -5.71 -3.27 -12.98
N GLY A 47 -6.62 -3.35 -12.00
CA GLY A 47 -7.12 -4.61 -11.45
C GLY A 47 -6.39 -5.12 -10.21
N THR A 48 -5.46 -4.36 -9.62
CA THR A 48 -4.98 -4.71 -8.28
C THR A 48 -6.09 -4.52 -7.27
N PRO A 49 -6.38 -5.52 -6.42
CA PRO A 49 -7.36 -5.36 -5.36
C PRO A 49 -6.95 -4.19 -4.45
N GLU A 50 -7.95 -3.51 -3.89
CA GLU A 50 -7.80 -2.54 -2.80
C GLU A 50 -6.62 -2.96 -1.89
N TYR A 51 -5.67 -2.07 -1.61
CA TYR A 51 -4.45 -2.45 -0.88
C TYR A 51 -4.84 -3.16 0.42
N LEU A 52 -4.62 -4.47 0.48
CA LEU A 52 -5.00 -5.33 1.60
C LEU A 52 -3.80 -5.47 2.54
N GLY A 53 -4.09 -5.72 3.82
CA GLY A 53 -3.06 -5.95 4.81
C GLY A 53 -2.20 -7.17 4.51
N ASN A 54 -0.94 -7.08 4.88
CA ASN A 54 0.08 -8.05 4.53
C ASN A 54 0.27 -9.07 5.68
N LYS A 55 0.30 -10.36 5.33
CA LYS A 55 0.38 -11.47 6.28
C LYS A 55 1.25 -12.61 5.75
N CYS A 56 2.21 -13.03 6.57
CA CYS A 56 2.98 -14.24 6.35
C CYS A 56 2.19 -15.47 6.79
N ARG A 57 2.51 -16.63 6.19
CA ARG A 57 1.98 -17.92 6.64
C ARG A 57 2.26 -18.14 8.14
N ALA A 58 1.43 -18.93 8.81
CA ALA A 58 1.65 -19.30 10.21
C ALA A 58 3.06 -19.86 10.41
N GLY A 59 3.79 -19.33 11.40
CA GLY A 59 5.18 -19.70 11.68
C GLY A 59 6.21 -19.07 10.74
N TYR A 60 5.87 -18.01 10.00
CA TYR A 60 6.81 -17.24 9.18
C TYR A 60 6.87 -15.78 9.65
N ALA A 61 8.04 -15.19 9.59
CA ALA A 61 8.30 -13.78 9.88
C ALA A 61 8.52 -12.99 8.59
N TYR A 62 7.99 -11.78 8.55
CA TYR A 62 8.23 -10.83 7.47
C TYR A 62 9.67 -10.36 7.48
N VAL A 63 10.36 -10.42 6.34
CA VAL A 63 11.77 -10.02 6.21
C VAL A 63 11.97 -8.81 5.29
N GLY A 64 10.89 -8.21 4.80
CA GLY A 64 10.93 -7.10 3.85
C GLY A 64 10.67 -7.52 2.40
N ALA A 65 10.42 -6.53 1.55
CA ALA A 65 10.26 -6.70 0.10
C ALA A 65 9.23 -7.78 -0.30
N GLY A 66 8.15 -7.92 0.47
CA GLY A 66 7.11 -8.92 0.20
C GLY A 66 7.51 -10.37 0.50
N ASN A 67 8.61 -10.59 1.22
CA ASN A 67 9.09 -11.92 1.58
C ASN A 67 8.88 -12.25 3.05
N CYS A 68 8.65 -13.53 3.31
CA CYS A 68 8.49 -14.13 4.62
C CYS A 68 9.49 -15.27 4.79
N GLN A 69 10.02 -15.50 5.98
CA GLN A 69 10.91 -16.62 6.28
C GLN A 69 10.39 -17.46 7.43
N LYS A 70 10.50 -18.79 7.31
CA LYS A 70 10.03 -19.73 8.33
C LYS A 70 10.81 -19.51 9.63
N VAL A 71 10.09 -19.37 10.73
CA VAL A 71 10.66 -19.29 12.07
C VAL A 71 10.79 -20.71 12.62
N ASN A 72 12.02 -21.14 12.84
CA ASN A 72 12.36 -22.46 13.39
C ASN A 72 12.99 -22.31 14.77
N CYS A 73 12.89 -23.36 15.58
CA CYS A 73 13.65 -23.48 16.82
C CYS A 73 14.87 -24.38 16.59
N SER A 74 16.06 -23.80 16.71
CA SER A 74 17.31 -24.54 16.85
C SER A 74 17.58 -24.78 18.34
N PHE A 75 18.12 -25.94 18.71
CA PHE A 75 18.41 -26.26 20.11
C PHE A 75 19.91 -26.47 20.27
N THR A 76 20.52 -25.73 21.21
CA THR A 76 21.94 -25.86 21.53
C THR A 76 22.15 -25.93 23.04
N GLY A 77 23.18 -26.65 23.47
CA GLY A 77 23.51 -26.80 24.89
C GLY A 77 23.76 -25.45 25.59
N ILE A 78 23.63 -25.40 26.91
CA ILE A 78 23.67 -24.14 27.71
C ILE A 78 24.99 -23.36 27.55
N GLY A 79 26.10 -24.02 27.19
CA GLY A 79 27.39 -23.39 26.88
C GLY A 79 27.62 -23.02 25.41
N GLY A 80 26.69 -23.35 24.51
CA GLY A 80 26.79 -23.01 23.09
C GLY A 80 26.46 -21.53 22.87
N GLY A 81 27.35 -20.79 22.21
CA GLY A 81 27.21 -19.36 21.94
C GLY A 81 26.09 -18.97 20.96
N ASP A 82 25.16 -19.88 20.69
CA ASP A 82 24.07 -19.65 19.76
C ASP A 82 23.06 -18.65 20.32
N ARG A 83 22.60 -17.75 19.46
CA ARG A 83 21.67 -16.67 19.83
C ARG A 83 20.44 -16.69 18.95
N HIS A 84 19.35 -16.11 19.45
CA HIS A 84 18.17 -15.83 18.63
C HIS A 84 18.57 -14.95 17.44
N ASP A 85 17.97 -15.23 16.30
CA ASP A 85 18.08 -14.36 15.13
C ASP A 85 17.48 -12.98 15.47
N PRO A 86 18.25 -11.88 15.31
CA PRO A 86 17.83 -10.54 15.70
C PRO A 86 16.60 -10.04 14.92
N ILE A 87 16.32 -10.64 13.76
CA ILE A 87 15.13 -10.30 12.99
C ILE A 87 13.88 -10.71 13.75
N VAL A 88 13.84 -11.85 14.44
CA VAL A 88 12.63 -12.36 15.11
C VAL A 88 12.69 -12.32 16.64
N ALA A 89 13.86 -12.10 17.21
CA ALA A 89 14.07 -12.05 18.65
C ALA A 89 13.19 -10.97 19.32
N GLY A 90 12.27 -11.41 20.18
CA GLY A 90 11.45 -10.52 21.01
C GLY A 90 10.42 -9.67 20.24
N LYS A 91 10.12 -10.03 19.00
CA LYS A 91 9.15 -9.29 18.17
C LYS A 91 7.77 -9.96 18.25
N SER A 92 7.50 -10.97 17.44
CA SER A 92 6.21 -11.69 17.50
C SER A 92 6.11 -12.61 18.74
N THR A 93 4.98 -13.31 18.85
CA THR A 93 4.64 -14.24 19.93
C THR A 93 5.44 -15.54 19.93
N TRP A 94 6.30 -15.76 18.93
CA TRP A 94 7.12 -16.97 18.84
C TRP A 94 8.09 -17.08 20.00
N LYS A 95 8.14 -18.27 20.60
CA LYS A 95 9.09 -18.63 21.64
C LYS A 95 9.63 -20.01 21.35
N CYS A 96 10.92 -20.19 21.61
CA CYS A 96 11.53 -21.50 21.64
C CYS A 96 11.75 -21.89 23.11
N GLY A 97 11.18 -23.03 23.50
CA GLY A 97 11.37 -23.57 24.85
C GLY A 97 12.75 -24.19 25.04
N THR A 98 12.95 -24.82 26.18
CA THR A 98 14.10 -25.69 26.44
C THR A 98 13.73 -27.14 26.16
N LYS A 99 14.70 -27.96 25.76
CA LYS A 99 14.54 -29.42 25.63
C LYS A 99 15.48 -30.12 26.61
N ILE A 100 15.00 -31.18 27.24
CA ILE A 100 15.86 -32.06 28.03
C ILE A 100 16.64 -32.93 27.06
N ASN A 101 17.97 -32.91 27.18
CA ASN A 101 18.87 -33.72 26.38
C ASN A 101 19.88 -34.38 27.29
N TRP A 102 19.63 -35.65 27.59
CA TRP A 102 20.40 -36.51 28.48
C TRP A 102 21.77 -36.90 27.92
N TRP A 103 22.04 -36.60 26.65
CA TRP A 103 23.36 -36.73 26.01
C TRP A 103 24.16 -35.43 26.01
N SER A 104 23.54 -34.30 26.34
CA SER A 104 24.24 -33.02 26.45
C SER A 104 24.92 -32.91 27.81
N TYR A 105 26.13 -32.34 27.85
CA TYR A 105 26.89 -32.12 29.09
C TYR A 105 26.08 -31.36 30.16
N SER A 106 25.19 -30.46 29.73
CA SER A 106 24.34 -29.64 30.61
C SER A 106 22.96 -30.24 30.90
N GLY A 107 22.62 -31.41 30.33
CA GLY A 107 21.31 -32.06 30.47
C GLY A 107 20.12 -31.32 29.82
N ILE A 108 20.32 -30.10 29.35
CA ILE A 108 19.29 -29.18 28.83
C ILE A 108 19.86 -28.42 27.64
N ASP A 109 19.10 -28.37 26.56
CA ASP A 109 19.34 -27.53 25.39
C ASP A 109 18.37 -26.32 25.41
N ARG A 110 18.91 -25.13 25.12
CA ARG A 110 18.13 -23.91 24.95
C ARG A 110 17.69 -23.76 23.51
N GLY A 111 16.42 -23.40 23.32
CA GLY A 111 15.85 -23.13 22.02
C GLY A 111 16.14 -21.70 21.55
N HIS A 112 16.67 -21.56 20.35
CA HIS A 112 16.95 -20.31 19.67
C HIS A 112 16.09 -20.18 18.42
N LEU A 113 15.49 -19.01 18.25
CA LEU A 113 14.71 -18.69 17.06
C LEU A 113 15.69 -18.47 15.91
N LYS A 114 15.49 -19.18 14.79
CA LYS A 114 16.28 -19.05 13.57
C LYS A 114 15.35 -18.91 12.38
N LEU A 115 15.80 -18.20 11.37
CA LEU A 115 15.10 -18.09 10.10
C LEU A 115 15.48 -19.23 9.15
N GLY A 116 14.53 -19.66 8.35
CA GLY A 116 14.67 -20.76 7.40
C GLY A 116 14.13 -20.39 6.02
N ALA A 117 13.38 -21.33 5.42
CA ALA A 117 12.87 -21.21 4.06
C ALA A 117 12.08 -19.92 3.81
N VAL A 118 12.29 -19.33 2.63
CA VAL A 118 11.58 -18.14 2.16
C VAL A 118 10.23 -18.54 1.55
N SER A 119 9.22 -17.71 1.76
CA SER A 119 7.88 -17.81 1.19
C SER A 119 7.41 -16.40 0.81
N PRO A 120 6.62 -16.23 -0.26
CA PRO A 120 6.00 -14.93 -0.54
C PRO A 120 5.00 -14.56 0.57
N ILE A 121 4.78 -13.25 0.73
CA ILE A 121 3.72 -12.71 1.59
C ILE A 121 2.34 -12.91 0.96
N THR A 122 1.32 -13.00 1.81
CA THR A 122 -0.08 -13.07 1.37
C THR A 122 -0.83 -11.82 1.80
N GLN A 123 -1.81 -11.42 0.99
CA GLN A 123 -2.69 -10.30 1.30
C GLN A 123 -3.93 -10.78 2.05
N SER A 124 -4.43 -9.96 2.98
CA SER A 124 -5.56 -10.25 3.85
C SER A 124 -6.34 -8.98 4.18
N LYS A 125 -7.65 -9.03 4.00
CA LYS A 125 -8.59 -7.97 4.41
C LYS A 125 -8.76 -7.84 5.92
N ASP A 126 -8.28 -8.82 6.67
CA ASP A 126 -8.42 -8.85 8.13
C ASP A 126 -7.31 -8.07 8.84
N CYS A 127 -6.33 -7.56 8.09
CA CYS A 127 -5.23 -6.77 8.60
C CYS A 127 -5.22 -5.37 7.99
N PRO A 128 -4.68 -4.38 8.71
CA PRO A 128 -4.53 -3.04 8.17
C PRO A 128 -3.64 -3.05 6.93
N SER A 129 -4.00 -2.17 6.02
CA SER A 129 -3.44 -1.81 4.72
C SER A 129 -2.07 -1.14 4.87
N VAL A 130 -1.20 -1.71 5.71
CA VAL A 130 0.14 -1.22 6.01
C VAL A 130 1.16 -2.36 5.93
N GLU A 131 2.41 -2.00 5.64
CA GLU A 131 3.49 -2.98 5.63
C GLU A 131 3.77 -3.51 7.06
N PRO A 132 3.92 -4.83 7.25
CA PRO A 132 4.31 -5.39 8.54
C PRO A 132 5.73 -4.93 8.88
N LYS A 133 6.01 -4.77 10.17
CA LYS A 133 7.40 -4.52 10.59
C LYS A 133 8.25 -5.78 10.35
N ILE A 134 9.53 -5.59 10.05
CA ILE A 134 10.48 -6.69 9.88
C ILE A 134 10.57 -7.52 11.18
N GLY A 135 10.37 -8.83 11.05
CA GLY A 135 10.36 -9.80 12.14
C GLY A 135 9.00 -10.15 12.71
N TRP A 136 7.93 -9.60 12.16
CA TRP A 136 6.54 -9.82 12.58
C TRP A 136 5.82 -10.73 11.58
N ASN A 137 4.76 -11.42 12.00
CA ASN A 137 4.00 -12.28 11.10
C ASN A 137 3.11 -11.48 10.15
N SER A 138 2.53 -10.37 10.61
CA SER A 138 1.53 -9.63 9.83
C SER A 138 1.36 -8.19 10.31
N SER A 139 0.73 -7.36 9.47
CA SER A 139 0.37 -5.99 9.85
C SER A 139 -0.69 -5.94 10.96
N CYS A 140 -1.39 -7.06 11.22
CA CYS A 140 -2.33 -7.21 12.33
C CYS A 140 -1.65 -7.19 13.71
N GLU A 141 -0.43 -7.72 13.85
CA GLU A 141 0.16 -7.97 15.18
C GLU A 141 0.37 -6.68 15.99
N HIS A 142 0.52 -5.54 15.31
CA HIS A 142 0.68 -4.22 15.91
C HIS A 142 -0.38 -3.22 15.47
N ALA A 143 -1.50 -3.70 14.94
CA ALA A 143 -2.58 -2.84 14.55
C ALA A 143 -3.12 -2.09 15.79
N LYS A 144 -3.24 -0.76 15.69
CA LYS A 144 -3.83 0.04 16.77
C LYS A 144 -5.29 -0.40 16.98
N PRO A 145 -5.80 -0.40 18.22
CA PRO A 145 -7.23 -0.56 18.44
C PRO A 145 -8.02 0.44 17.58
N GLY A 146 -9.06 -0.03 16.90
CA GLY A 146 -9.88 0.81 16.03
C GLY A 146 -9.26 1.13 14.65
N TRP A 147 -8.18 0.45 14.23
CA TRP A 147 -7.56 0.67 12.91
C TRP A 147 -8.55 0.62 11.75
N LYS A 148 -9.57 -0.26 11.80
CA LYS A 148 -10.62 -0.35 10.76
C LYS A 148 -11.40 0.96 10.61
N ALA A 149 -11.68 1.64 11.72
CA ALA A 149 -12.36 2.92 11.70
C ALA A 149 -11.44 4.03 11.17
N ALA A 150 -10.17 4.00 11.56
CA ALA A 150 -9.16 4.93 11.05
C ALA A 150 -8.96 4.80 9.54
N GLU A 151 -8.84 3.57 9.02
CA GLU A 151 -8.73 3.35 7.57
C GLU A 151 -9.99 3.75 6.82
N LYS A 152 -11.17 3.47 7.38
CA LYS A 152 -12.44 3.91 6.79
C LYS A 152 -12.51 5.43 6.71
N GLU A 153 -12.03 6.13 7.73
CA GLU A 153 -11.98 7.59 7.75
C GLU A 153 -10.93 8.15 6.78
N ASP A 154 -9.77 7.51 6.66
CA ASP A 154 -8.73 7.89 5.70
C ASP A 154 -9.19 7.67 4.25
N LYS A 155 -9.92 6.59 3.98
CA LYS A 155 -10.52 6.28 2.67
C LYS A 155 -11.80 7.07 2.39
N ARG A 156 -12.37 7.77 3.39
CA ARG A 156 -13.58 8.55 3.20
C ARG A 156 -13.28 9.76 2.30
N PRO A 157 -14.14 10.08 1.31
CA PRO A 157 -14.04 11.32 0.58
C PRO A 157 -14.15 12.51 1.54
N LYS A 158 -13.14 13.38 1.54
CA LYS A 158 -13.07 14.60 2.36
C LYS A 158 -13.72 15.78 1.64
N CYS A 159 -14.85 15.50 0.99
CA CYS A 159 -15.64 16.46 0.22
C CYS A 159 -17.13 16.10 0.32
N HIS A 160 -17.98 16.98 -0.18
CA HIS A 160 -19.41 16.75 -0.25
C HIS A 160 -19.76 15.56 -1.17
N ALA A 161 -20.86 14.85 -0.85
CA ALA A 161 -21.29 13.66 -1.59
C ALA A 161 -21.46 13.88 -3.11
N LYS A 162 -21.81 15.11 -3.53
CA LYS A 162 -21.88 15.51 -4.95
C LYS A 162 -20.53 15.40 -5.66
N LEU A 163 -19.44 15.74 -4.99
CA LEU A 163 -18.08 15.63 -5.53
C LEU A 163 -17.45 14.26 -5.27
N ALA A 164 -17.92 13.51 -4.28
CA ALA A 164 -17.37 12.19 -3.95
C ALA A 164 -17.39 11.21 -5.14
N ALA A 165 -18.44 11.24 -5.97
CA ALA A 165 -18.53 10.44 -7.19
C ALA A 165 -17.52 10.84 -8.29
N HIS A 166 -16.91 12.02 -8.14
CA HIS A 166 -15.93 12.61 -9.05
C HIS A 166 -14.58 12.78 -8.37
N ASN A 167 -14.23 11.88 -7.43
CA ASN A 167 -12.95 11.90 -6.70
C ASN A 167 -12.64 13.24 -6.00
N CYS A 168 -13.66 13.92 -5.52
CA CYS A 168 -13.55 15.25 -4.92
C CYS A 168 -13.03 16.34 -5.87
N ASP A 169 -13.08 16.12 -7.19
CA ASP A 169 -12.56 17.03 -8.20
C ASP A 169 -13.68 17.87 -8.82
N TRP A 170 -13.53 19.19 -8.73
CA TRP A 170 -14.54 20.16 -9.20
C TRP A 170 -14.66 20.18 -10.72
N ASP A 171 -13.55 20.09 -11.44
CA ASP A 171 -13.55 20.18 -12.90
C ASP A 171 -14.19 18.92 -13.51
N THR A 172 -13.86 17.74 -12.98
CA THR A 172 -14.51 16.47 -13.33
C THR A 172 -16.01 16.52 -13.05
N TYR A 173 -16.42 17.15 -11.94
CA TYR A 173 -17.83 17.37 -11.65
C TYR A 173 -18.51 18.30 -12.67
N LEU A 174 -17.86 19.40 -13.07
CA LEU A 174 -18.39 20.29 -14.10
C LEU A 174 -18.48 19.60 -15.47
N ASP A 175 -17.47 18.82 -15.84
CA ASP A 175 -17.45 18.05 -17.09
C ASP A 175 -18.59 17.03 -17.14
N ALA A 176 -18.89 16.38 -16.01
CA ALA A 176 -20.03 15.48 -15.87
C ALA A 176 -21.38 16.21 -15.81
N ASN A 177 -21.40 17.53 -15.55
CA ASN A 177 -22.61 18.33 -15.38
C ASN A 177 -22.60 19.61 -16.25
N PRO A 178 -22.85 19.52 -17.57
CA PRO A 178 -22.71 20.63 -18.51
C PRO A 178 -23.54 21.88 -18.16
N ALA A 179 -24.73 21.70 -17.58
CA ALA A 179 -25.56 22.81 -17.13
C ALA A 179 -24.91 23.61 -15.99
N VAL A 180 -24.28 22.89 -15.05
CA VAL A 180 -23.54 23.51 -13.93
C VAL A 180 -22.27 24.17 -14.45
N LYS A 181 -21.59 23.55 -15.44
CA LYS A 181 -20.43 24.14 -16.11
C LYS A 181 -20.77 25.47 -16.79
N ALA A 182 -21.86 25.52 -17.54
CA ALA A 182 -22.34 26.75 -18.18
C ALA A 182 -22.71 27.83 -17.15
N TRP A 183 -23.40 27.44 -16.06
CA TRP A 183 -23.72 28.35 -14.96
C TRP A 183 -22.45 28.89 -14.29
N ALA A 184 -21.47 28.03 -14.04
CA ALA A 184 -20.22 28.38 -13.39
C ALA A 184 -19.40 29.38 -14.23
N ALA A 185 -19.35 29.16 -15.54
CA ALA A 185 -18.71 30.08 -16.48
C ALA A 185 -19.40 31.46 -16.53
N ALA A 186 -20.73 31.49 -16.44
CA ALA A 186 -21.50 32.74 -16.42
C ALA A 186 -21.44 33.45 -15.05
N ASN A 187 -21.14 32.75 -13.96
CA ASN A 187 -21.20 33.27 -12.59
C ASN A 187 -19.94 32.91 -11.77
N PRO A 188 -18.74 33.40 -12.15
CA PRO A 188 -17.48 32.92 -11.59
C PRO A 188 -17.36 33.09 -10.07
N ALA A 189 -17.85 34.20 -9.52
CA ALA A 189 -17.81 34.45 -8.07
C ALA A 189 -18.70 33.48 -7.27
N MET A 190 -19.89 33.15 -7.78
CA MET A 190 -20.78 32.19 -7.13
C MET A 190 -20.30 30.75 -7.32
N ALA A 191 -19.72 30.45 -8.48
CA ALA A 191 -19.11 29.16 -8.77
C ALA A 191 -17.98 28.84 -7.79
N GLU A 192 -17.13 29.82 -7.50
CA GLU A 192 -16.02 29.66 -6.56
C GLU A 192 -16.53 29.39 -5.12
N GLN A 193 -17.59 30.06 -4.70
CA GLN A 193 -18.22 29.79 -3.40
C GLN A 193 -18.78 28.37 -3.31
N GLU A 194 -19.48 27.92 -4.35
CA GLU A 194 -20.01 26.55 -4.39
C GLU A 194 -18.87 25.52 -4.46
N ARG A 195 -17.79 25.80 -5.21
CA ARG A 195 -16.59 24.96 -5.24
C ARG A 195 -16.00 24.79 -3.84
N ILE A 196 -15.77 25.88 -3.11
CA ILE A 196 -15.24 25.85 -1.74
C ILE A 196 -16.17 25.03 -0.84
N LYS A 197 -17.48 25.28 -0.91
CA LYS A 197 -18.48 24.58 -0.11
C LYS A 197 -18.52 23.08 -0.38
N LEU A 198 -18.46 22.67 -1.65
CA LEU A 198 -18.50 21.25 -2.01
C LEU A 198 -17.16 20.56 -1.77
N SER A 199 -16.04 21.26 -1.90
CA SER A 199 -14.70 20.73 -1.64
C SER A 199 -14.38 20.62 -0.14
N ALA A 200 -15.17 21.27 0.72
CA ALA A 200 -15.00 21.19 2.17
C ALA A 200 -15.37 19.80 2.70
N ASP A 201 -14.63 19.36 3.73
CA ASP A 201 -14.92 18.12 4.44
C ASP A 201 -16.17 18.33 5.32
N PRO A 202 -17.29 17.61 5.06
CA PRO A 202 -18.53 17.80 5.82
C PRO A 202 -18.43 17.43 7.30
N LEU A 203 -17.38 16.70 7.71
CA LEU A 203 -17.15 16.34 9.11
C LEU A 203 -16.22 17.30 9.87
N LYS A 204 -15.48 18.16 9.16
CA LYS A 204 -14.71 19.24 9.78
C LYS A 204 -15.57 20.50 9.79
N LYS A 205 -16.18 20.77 10.95
CA LYS A 205 -16.79 22.07 11.24
C LYS A 205 -15.75 23.08 11.69
#